data_AF-A0A2G1W2A3-F1
#
_entry.id   AF-A0A2G1W2A3-F1
#
_cell.length_a   1.000
_cell.length_b   1.000
_cell.length_c   1.000
_cell.angle_alpha   90.00
_cell.angle_beta   90.00
_cell.angle_gamma   90.00
#
_symmetry.space_group_name_H-M   'P 1'
#
loop_
_entity.id
_entity.type
_entity.pdbx_description
1 polymer ?
#
loop_
_entity_poly.entity_id
_entity_poly.type
_entity_poly.pdbx_seq_one_letter_code
_entity_poly.pdbx_strand_id
1 'polypeptide(L)'
;MVDYRHSIARLLLNGKHFGSAWLMASNVVCTASHCVKGCTLGAEIELDFPSGKTTGKLIVDDKQLDIALIEISTMTGVKPLVMVARPTSLTGSVRWELHGYPVGLHETGLQNSGLKLAGLVRDAHASIDNAPAMQLFCEEGGKLPAGEKSVFAGVSGCPILLRVRESDESLSVVGVMSQHGHSTDSILYCTPIDAVTTTYAEHFPGMSIKSWDGIRRFPTIINDDKVYRSNLDTTLLDNIWKDGFTGFWCNVRTDESQWLSSAVQRIVVHSPFMQTRPTTTLHVAGKRSWRSGCIKCAEEWIPLTGKTPESFIEKYVFEEVDSTTVPQGGSSFATADELGLYLQKLCNDWTLLQLRDRLAEVFDDHAGLLNYEIAADILDPMKTVWRQWVTALESDPTLNHHFLGLMLSCDGAKEMSDSANGVGPDTLDACIVPTVAFTLAVCAGLPVSIQSPKGQAPGNLGDDAMSGHSCGVQTISRKTLKMAAKTHRWRTSFVMLPHLDLAWETFHGTQSTLNKNVGQVAKSLNEEPAASIVLPSDVELLTAIANGLAELRTLLRDRCELLVSQQEEYVDGAKHVDA
;
A
#
# COMPACT_ATOMS: atom_id res chain seq x y z
N MET A 1 -2.82 19.40 -16.18
CA MET A 1 -3.44 18.21 -16.81
C MET A 1 -2.71 17.93 -18.11
N VAL A 2 -2.18 16.73 -18.32
CA VAL A 2 -1.55 16.36 -19.60
C VAL A 2 -2.68 16.08 -20.59
N ASP A 3 -2.68 16.80 -21.72
CA ASP A 3 -3.64 16.55 -22.77
C ASP A 3 -3.29 15.24 -23.49
N TYR A 4 -4.07 14.18 -23.19
CA TYR A 4 -3.85 12.82 -23.70
C TYR A 4 -3.80 12.73 -25.24
N ARG A 5 -4.37 13.73 -25.93
CA ARG A 5 -4.38 13.80 -27.40
C ARG A 5 -2.99 13.86 -28.00
N HIS A 6 -1.99 14.37 -27.26
CA HIS A 6 -0.59 14.35 -27.70
C HIS A 6 -0.01 12.94 -27.81
N SER A 7 -0.62 11.96 -27.16
CA SER A 7 -0.22 10.55 -27.20
C SER A 7 -0.93 9.75 -28.28
N ILE A 8 -1.74 10.40 -29.12
CA ILE A 8 -2.50 9.77 -30.20
C ILE A 8 -1.99 10.31 -31.53
N ALA A 9 -1.58 9.40 -32.41
CA ALA A 9 -1.05 9.68 -33.72
C ALA A 9 -2.03 9.32 -34.84
N ARG A 10 -1.85 9.96 -35.99
CA ARG A 10 -2.31 9.44 -37.28
C ARG A 10 -1.38 8.32 -37.71
N LEU A 11 -1.95 7.22 -38.18
CA LEU A 11 -1.23 6.12 -38.79
C LEU A 11 -1.21 6.29 -40.31
N LEU A 12 -0.01 6.38 -40.86
CA LEU A 12 0.26 6.62 -42.27
C LEU A 12 1.03 5.43 -42.86
N LEU A 13 0.61 4.96 -44.03
CA LEU A 13 1.35 3.99 -44.84
C LEU A 13 1.60 4.61 -46.21
N ASN A 14 2.87 4.75 -46.59
CA ASN A 14 3.28 5.41 -47.84
C ASN A 14 2.63 6.80 -48.00
N GLY A 15 2.64 7.61 -46.93
CA GLY A 15 2.01 8.94 -46.89
C GLY A 15 0.48 8.97 -46.93
N LYS A 16 -0.22 7.83 -46.98
CA LYS A 16 -1.69 7.75 -46.95
C LYS A 16 -2.19 7.40 -45.54
N HIS A 17 -3.25 8.05 -45.09
CA HIS A 17 -3.86 7.85 -43.78
C HIS A 17 -4.77 6.61 -43.73
N PHE A 18 -4.55 5.73 -42.76
CA PHE A 18 -5.29 4.47 -42.59
C PHE A 18 -6.05 4.34 -41.27
N GLY A 19 -5.71 5.15 -40.26
CA GLY A 19 -6.40 5.13 -38.98
C GLY A 19 -5.60 5.83 -37.91
N SER A 20 -5.86 5.45 -36.66
CA SER A 20 -5.22 6.05 -35.49
C SER A 20 -4.32 5.06 -34.78
N ALA A 21 -3.34 5.58 -34.06
CA ALA A 21 -2.47 4.79 -33.19
C ALA A 21 -2.15 5.60 -31.94
N TRP A 22 -1.69 4.97 -30.87
CA TRP A 22 -1.38 5.69 -29.63
C TRP A 22 -0.20 5.10 -28.87
N LEU A 23 0.47 5.93 -28.07
CA LEU A 23 1.65 5.54 -27.32
C LEU A 23 1.24 4.77 -26.05
N MET A 24 1.51 3.46 -26.06
CA MET A 24 1.15 2.51 -25.00
C MET A 24 2.29 2.34 -23.98
N ALA A 25 3.54 2.32 -24.46
CA ALA A 25 4.76 2.37 -23.65
C ALA A 25 5.75 3.37 -24.26
N SER A 26 6.88 3.65 -23.60
CA SER A 26 7.84 4.67 -24.05
C SER A 26 8.42 4.43 -25.46
N ASN A 27 8.34 3.19 -25.95
CA ASN A 27 8.82 2.74 -27.26
C ASN A 27 7.80 1.87 -28.02
N VAL A 28 6.56 1.73 -27.55
CA VAL A 28 5.54 0.88 -28.19
C VAL A 28 4.27 1.65 -28.45
N VAL A 29 3.82 1.60 -29.70
CA VAL A 29 2.58 2.19 -30.19
C VAL A 29 1.59 1.08 -30.53
N CYS A 30 0.32 1.28 -30.16
CA CYS A 30 -0.76 0.32 -30.41
C CYS A 30 -1.77 0.88 -31.43
N THR A 31 -2.27 0.01 -32.30
CA THR A 31 -3.32 0.30 -33.30
C THR A 31 -4.13 -0.97 -33.58
N ALA A 32 -5.12 -0.89 -34.46
CA ALA A 32 -5.88 -2.06 -34.91
C ALA A 32 -5.14 -2.81 -36.04
N SER A 33 -5.19 -4.14 -36.06
CA SER A 33 -4.52 -4.98 -37.09
C SER A 33 -4.99 -4.61 -38.51
N HIS A 34 -6.29 -4.40 -38.69
CA HIS A 34 -6.80 -4.03 -40.02
C HIS A 34 -6.33 -2.65 -40.51
N CYS A 35 -5.81 -1.76 -39.65
CA CYS A 35 -5.20 -0.49 -40.05
C CYS A 35 -3.82 -0.67 -40.72
N VAL A 36 -3.13 -1.78 -40.45
CA VAL A 36 -1.84 -2.14 -41.04
C VAL A 36 -1.96 -3.27 -42.06
N LYS A 37 -3.18 -3.56 -42.53
CA LYS A 37 -3.47 -4.65 -43.47
C LYS A 37 -2.58 -4.59 -44.71
N GLY A 38 -1.85 -5.68 -44.94
CA GLY A 38 -0.94 -5.83 -46.10
C GLY A 38 0.51 -5.44 -45.80
N CYS A 39 0.80 -4.91 -44.61
CA CYS A 39 2.16 -4.77 -44.12
C CYS A 39 2.68 -6.13 -43.63
N THR A 40 3.98 -6.37 -43.77
CA THR A 40 4.68 -7.51 -43.16
C THR A 40 5.31 -7.08 -41.83
N LEU A 41 5.55 -8.02 -40.92
CA LEU A 41 6.37 -7.73 -39.73
C LEU A 41 7.72 -7.11 -40.14
N GLY A 42 8.15 -6.09 -39.40
CA GLY A 42 9.32 -5.27 -39.71
C GLY A 42 9.09 -4.13 -40.71
N ALA A 43 7.89 -4.04 -41.33
CA ALA A 43 7.56 -2.91 -42.20
C ALA A 43 7.61 -1.58 -41.44
N GLU A 44 8.08 -0.53 -42.12
CA GLU A 44 8.10 0.82 -41.58
C GLU A 44 6.70 1.44 -41.65
N ILE A 45 6.23 1.94 -40.50
CA ILE A 45 4.95 2.60 -40.33
C ILE A 45 5.20 4.04 -39.92
N GLU A 46 4.61 4.99 -40.65
CA GLU A 46 4.70 6.40 -40.34
C GLU A 46 3.64 6.77 -39.29
N LEU A 47 4.06 7.53 -38.28
CA LEU A 47 3.22 7.99 -37.17
C LEU A 47 3.34 9.50 -37.03
N ASP A 48 2.21 10.19 -37.01
CA ASP A 48 2.15 11.64 -36.99
C ASP A 48 1.38 12.09 -35.74
N PHE A 49 2.13 12.34 -34.66
CA PHE A 49 1.64 12.87 -33.39
C PHE A 49 1.55 14.40 -33.46
N PRO A 50 0.70 15.04 -32.62
CA PRO A 50 0.65 16.50 -32.54
C PRO A 50 1.99 17.18 -32.22
N SER A 51 2.89 16.47 -31.53
CA SER A 51 4.23 16.95 -31.16
C SER A 51 5.30 16.68 -32.22
N GLY A 52 5.02 15.85 -33.23
CA GLY A 52 5.99 15.51 -34.27
C GLY A 52 5.71 14.18 -34.97
N LYS A 53 6.44 13.96 -36.07
CA LYS A 53 6.41 12.71 -36.83
C LYS A 53 7.50 11.76 -36.37
N THR A 54 7.22 10.47 -36.42
CA THR A 54 8.19 9.40 -36.22
C THR A 54 7.88 8.23 -37.16
N THR A 55 8.81 7.30 -37.28
CA THR A 55 8.59 6.01 -37.93
C THR A 55 8.85 4.89 -36.94
N GLY A 56 8.13 3.78 -37.11
CA GLY A 56 8.30 2.59 -36.29
C GLY A 56 8.23 1.33 -37.11
N LYS A 57 8.63 0.20 -36.50
CA LYS A 57 8.57 -1.11 -37.13
C LYS A 57 7.38 -1.89 -36.60
N LEU A 58 6.59 -2.47 -37.49
CA LEU A 58 5.52 -3.38 -37.12
C LEU A 58 6.09 -4.63 -36.44
N ILE A 59 5.83 -4.84 -35.15
CA ILE A 59 6.37 -5.97 -34.36
C ILE A 59 5.31 -7.04 -34.07
N VAL A 60 4.02 -6.67 -34.06
CA VAL A 60 2.88 -7.59 -33.88
C VAL A 60 1.78 -7.25 -34.88
N ASP A 61 1.18 -8.27 -35.48
CA ASP A 61 -0.05 -8.21 -36.29
C ASP A 61 -0.98 -9.37 -35.89
N ASP A 62 -1.86 -9.11 -34.92
CA ASP A 62 -2.82 -10.06 -34.38
C ASP A 62 -4.20 -9.85 -35.00
N LYS A 63 -4.57 -10.75 -35.90
CA LYS A 63 -5.87 -10.73 -36.56
C LYS A 63 -7.01 -11.24 -35.67
N GLN A 64 -6.71 -12.02 -34.64
CA GLN A 64 -7.70 -12.54 -33.72
C GLN A 64 -8.13 -11.44 -32.73
N LEU A 65 -7.17 -10.74 -32.13
CA LEU A 65 -7.47 -9.59 -31.26
C LEU A 65 -7.76 -8.29 -32.04
N ASP A 66 -7.51 -8.28 -33.34
CA ASP A 66 -7.48 -7.08 -34.21
C ASP A 66 -6.54 -6.00 -33.66
N ILE A 67 -5.32 -6.39 -33.27
CA ILE A 67 -4.31 -5.50 -32.67
C ILE A 67 -3.02 -5.56 -33.49
N ALA A 68 -2.38 -4.40 -33.64
CA ALA A 68 -1.01 -4.31 -34.11
C ALA A 68 -0.17 -3.46 -33.15
N LEU A 69 1.07 -3.91 -32.91
CA LEU A 69 2.06 -3.18 -32.11
C LEU A 69 3.20 -2.71 -33.02
N ILE A 70 3.62 -1.47 -32.81
CA ILE A 70 4.65 -0.79 -33.59
C ILE A 70 5.74 -0.33 -32.61
N GLU A 71 6.97 -0.80 -32.82
CA GLU A 71 8.13 -0.35 -32.05
C GLU A 71 8.66 0.96 -32.63
N ILE A 72 8.84 1.96 -31.77
CA ILE A 72 9.38 3.28 -32.13
C ILE A 72 10.60 3.62 -31.28
N SER A 73 11.43 4.53 -31.77
CA SER A 73 12.37 5.23 -30.90
C SER A 73 11.61 6.12 -29.91
N THR A 74 12.11 6.24 -28.68
CA THR A 74 11.49 7.08 -27.66
C THR A 74 11.36 8.53 -28.14
N MET A 75 10.13 9.06 -28.06
CA MET A 75 9.84 10.43 -28.46
C MET A 75 9.91 11.39 -27.27
N THR A 76 10.55 12.54 -27.47
CA THR A 76 10.50 13.64 -26.49
C THR A 76 9.15 14.33 -26.56
N GLY A 77 8.54 14.62 -25.40
CA GLY A 77 7.28 15.38 -25.32
C GLY A 77 6.00 14.57 -25.54
N VAL A 78 6.09 13.26 -25.79
CA VAL A 78 4.95 12.34 -25.80
C VAL A 78 5.07 11.40 -24.61
N LYS A 79 3.99 11.24 -23.83
CA LYS A 79 3.96 10.34 -22.67
C LYS A 79 3.02 9.16 -22.94
N PRO A 80 3.37 7.93 -22.53
CA PRO A 80 2.45 6.82 -22.58
C PRO A 80 1.16 7.11 -21.80
N LEU A 81 0.03 6.61 -22.28
CA LEU A 81 -1.24 6.74 -21.57
C LEU A 81 -1.32 5.72 -20.42
N VAL A 82 -1.93 6.11 -19.31
CA VAL A 82 -2.15 5.23 -18.17
C VAL A 82 -3.19 4.18 -18.55
N MET A 83 -2.90 2.91 -18.26
CA MET A 83 -3.78 1.78 -18.59
C MET A 83 -4.39 1.17 -17.32
N VAL A 84 -5.65 0.76 -17.45
CA VAL A 84 -6.41 0.06 -16.40
C VAL A 84 -7.12 -1.12 -17.05
N ALA A 85 -7.21 -2.25 -16.36
CA ALA A 85 -7.93 -3.41 -16.87
C ALA A 85 -9.39 -3.06 -17.14
N ARG A 86 -10.07 -3.81 -18.00
CA ARG A 86 -11.51 -3.62 -18.20
C ARG A 86 -12.31 -3.82 -16.90
N PRO A 87 -13.51 -3.21 -16.79
CA PRO A 87 -14.41 -3.44 -15.67
C PRO A 87 -14.80 -4.91 -15.52
N THR A 88 -14.63 -5.48 -14.32
CA THR A 88 -15.15 -6.83 -13.99
C THR A 88 -16.67 -6.83 -13.87
N SER A 89 -17.26 -5.72 -13.37
CA SER A 89 -18.70 -5.50 -13.28
C SER A 89 -19.09 -4.09 -13.71
N LEU A 90 -20.18 -3.98 -14.47
CA LEU A 90 -20.77 -2.70 -14.86
C LEU A 90 -21.86 -2.33 -13.84
N THR A 91 -21.52 -1.51 -12.84
CA THR A 91 -22.52 -0.92 -11.93
C THR A 91 -22.92 0.47 -12.43
N GLY A 92 -23.98 0.55 -13.23
CA GLY A 92 -24.47 1.80 -13.81
C GLY A 92 -23.87 2.14 -15.18
N SER A 93 -24.06 3.39 -15.62
CA SER A 93 -23.67 3.86 -16.95
C SER A 93 -22.21 4.34 -16.98
N VAL A 94 -21.27 3.40 -17.08
CA VAL A 94 -19.83 3.70 -17.23
C VAL A 94 -19.61 4.44 -18.55
N ARG A 95 -19.18 5.70 -18.49
CA ARG A 95 -18.96 6.56 -19.66
C ARG A 95 -17.56 6.40 -20.22
N TRP A 96 -17.46 6.24 -21.53
CA TRP A 96 -16.21 6.29 -22.27
C TRP A 96 -16.13 7.51 -23.16
N GLU A 97 -14.89 7.91 -23.44
CA GLU A 97 -14.53 8.85 -24.49
C GLU A 97 -13.38 8.28 -25.32
N LEU A 98 -13.28 8.72 -26.56
CA LEU A 98 -12.10 8.48 -27.39
C LEU A 98 -11.77 9.72 -28.20
N HIS A 99 -10.51 9.79 -28.63
CA HIS A 99 -10.06 10.73 -29.61
C HIS A 99 -9.32 10.01 -30.73
N GLY A 100 -9.64 10.34 -31.97
CA GLY A 100 -9.08 9.66 -33.14
C GLY A 100 -8.97 10.54 -34.36
N TYR A 101 -8.28 10.04 -35.37
CA TYR A 101 -8.13 10.71 -36.66
C TYR A 101 -8.88 9.91 -37.73
N PRO A 102 -10.08 10.35 -38.15
CA PRO A 102 -10.86 9.64 -39.16
C PRO A 102 -10.23 9.70 -40.56
N VAL A 103 -10.37 8.61 -41.32
CA VAL A 103 -9.90 8.47 -42.69
C VAL A 103 -10.96 9.07 -43.63
N GLY A 104 -10.55 9.98 -44.52
CA GLY A 104 -11.44 10.54 -45.54
C GLY A 104 -12.01 11.94 -45.25
N LEU A 105 -11.71 12.54 -44.10
CA LEU A 105 -12.06 13.95 -43.81
C LEU A 105 -11.04 14.97 -44.35
N HIS A 106 -10.38 14.66 -45.48
CA HIS A 106 -9.37 15.56 -46.09
C HIS A 106 -9.94 16.95 -46.45
N GLU A 107 -11.24 17.05 -46.69
CA GLU A 107 -11.87 18.27 -47.21
C GLU A 107 -12.52 19.15 -46.13
N THR A 108 -12.68 18.66 -44.89
CA THR A 108 -13.49 19.35 -43.87
C THR A 108 -12.68 20.19 -42.87
N GLY A 109 -11.35 20.25 -43.01
CA GLY A 109 -10.47 20.95 -42.05
C GLY A 109 -10.31 20.26 -40.69
N LEU A 110 -11.05 19.17 -40.44
CA LEU A 110 -11.00 18.37 -39.21
C LEU A 110 -9.74 17.48 -39.10
N GLN A 111 -8.89 17.43 -40.12
CA GLN A 111 -7.70 16.57 -40.15
C GLN A 111 -6.73 16.81 -38.99
N ASN A 112 -6.63 18.06 -38.53
CA ASN A 112 -5.69 18.43 -37.48
C ASN A 112 -6.32 18.43 -36.09
N SER A 113 -7.65 18.51 -36.00
CA SER A 113 -8.36 18.56 -34.72
C SER A 113 -8.78 17.19 -34.21
N GLY A 114 -8.78 16.16 -35.07
CA GLY A 114 -9.32 14.83 -34.80
C GLY A 114 -10.84 14.82 -34.56
N LEU A 115 -11.38 13.63 -34.30
CA LEU A 115 -12.76 13.35 -33.92
C LEU A 115 -12.79 12.93 -32.44
N LYS A 116 -13.79 13.42 -31.71
CA LYS A 116 -14.09 12.95 -30.35
C LYS A 116 -15.43 12.23 -30.37
N LEU A 117 -15.48 11.07 -29.73
CA LEU A 117 -16.70 10.31 -29.52
C LEU A 117 -16.82 9.99 -28.04
N ALA A 118 -18.04 9.84 -27.57
CA ALA A 118 -18.32 9.42 -26.21
C ALA A 118 -19.53 8.48 -26.18
N GLY A 119 -19.69 7.79 -25.06
CA GLY A 119 -20.73 6.80 -24.96
C GLY A 119 -20.75 6.06 -23.64
N LEU A 120 -21.44 4.91 -23.64
CA LEU A 120 -21.57 4.01 -22.50
C LEU A 120 -20.93 2.65 -22.79
N VAL A 121 -20.29 2.05 -21.80
CA VAL A 121 -19.90 0.63 -21.87
C VAL A 121 -21.16 -0.21 -21.63
N ARG A 122 -21.54 -1.04 -22.60
CA ARG A 122 -22.73 -1.91 -22.53
C ARG A 122 -22.39 -3.27 -21.94
N ASP A 123 -21.28 -3.83 -22.36
CA ASP A 123 -20.79 -5.13 -21.90
C ASP A 123 -19.26 -5.11 -21.90
N ALA A 124 -18.63 -5.30 -20.73
CA ALA A 124 -17.18 -5.34 -20.59
C ALA A 124 -16.59 -6.71 -20.98
N HIS A 125 -17.42 -7.74 -21.09
CA HIS A 125 -17.00 -9.14 -21.33
C HIS A 125 -17.63 -9.73 -22.60
N ALA A 126 -17.94 -8.86 -23.57
CA ALA A 126 -18.41 -9.29 -24.87
C ALA A 126 -17.36 -10.16 -25.60
N SER A 127 -17.79 -10.79 -26.69
CA SER A 127 -16.87 -11.48 -27.61
C SER A 127 -17.26 -11.23 -29.06
N ILE A 128 -16.25 -11.17 -29.93
CA ILE A 128 -16.42 -11.13 -31.38
C ILE A 128 -15.57 -12.25 -31.95
N ASP A 129 -16.16 -13.16 -32.72
CA ASP A 129 -15.45 -14.27 -33.35
C ASP A 129 -14.58 -15.09 -32.38
N ASN A 130 -15.04 -15.25 -31.13
CA ASN A 130 -14.35 -15.89 -30.00
C ASN A 130 -13.13 -15.13 -29.46
N ALA A 131 -12.87 -13.90 -29.91
CA ALA A 131 -11.91 -12.99 -29.32
C ALA A 131 -12.56 -12.14 -28.21
N PRO A 132 -11.83 -11.83 -27.12
CA PRO A 132 -12.34 -10.95 -26.07
C PRO A 132 -12.60 -9.55 -26.60
N ALA A 133 -13.78 -8.99 -26.29
CA ALA A 133 -14.21 -7.67 -26.71
C ALA A 133 -14.88 -6.92 -25.54
N MET A 134 -15.00 -5.59 -25.65
CA MET A 134 -16.01 -4.82 -24.93
C MET A 134 -16.98 -4.20 -25.93
N GLN A 135 -18.27 -4.29 -25.62
CA GLN A 135 -19.34 -3.64 -26.37
C GLN A 135 -19.57 -2.23 -25.82
N LEU A 136 -19.52 -1.26 -26.72
CA LEU A 136 -19.69 0.17 -26.45
C LEU A 136 -20.94 0.67 -27.16
N PHE A 137 -21.65 1.61 -26.53
CA PHE A 137 -22.77 2.33 -27.11
C PHE A 137 -22.37 3.80 -27.33
N CYS A 138 -22.53 4.33 -28.54
CA CYS A 138 -22.24 5.71 -28.93
C CYS A 138 -23.54 6.39 -29.42
N GLU A 139 -23.94 7.48 -28.77
CA GLU A 139 -25.18 8.19 -29.13
C GLU A 139 -25.09 8.84 -30.51
N GLU A 140 -23.90 9.27 -30.92
CA GLU A 140 -23.63 9.90 -32.20
C GLU A 140 -23.77 8.93 -33.37
N GLY A 141 -23.57 7.62 -33.14
CA GLY A 141 -23.70 6.59 -34.18
C GLY A 141 -25.11 6.39 -34.72
N GLY A 142 -26.13 6.63 -33.87
CA GLY A 142 -27.54 6.41 -34.23
C GLY A 142 -28.18 7.58 -34.96
N LYS A 143 -27.46 8.70 -35.15
CA LYS A 143 -27.99 9.93 -35.74
C LYS A 143 -27.69 10.10 -37.23
N LEU A 144 -27.03 9.13 -37.88
CA LEU A 144 -26.68 9.25 -39.29
C LEU A 144 -27.86 8.94 -40.20
N PRO A 145 -28.18 9.82 -41.18
CA PRO A 145 -29.16 9.52 -42.23
C PRO A 145 -28.78 8.25 -43.00
N ALA A 146 -29.79 7.45 -43.36
CA ALA A 146 -29.58 6.26 -44.16
C ALA A 146 -28.85 6.59 -45.48
N GLY A 147 -27.67 6.00 -45.68
CA GLY A 147 -26.85 6.18 -46.89
C GLY A 147 -25.61 7.08 -46.72
N GLU A 148 -25.44 7.76 -45.58
CA GLU A 148 -24.19 8.47 -45.28
C GLU A 148 -23.09 7.51 -44.82
N LYS A 149 -21.83 7.81 -45.20
CA LYS A 149 -20.67 7.06 -44.73
C LYS A 149 -20.56 7.21 -43.22
N SER A 150 -20.36 6.09 -42.52
CA SER A 150 -20.11 6.03 -41.09
C SER A 150 -19.06 7.07 -40.67
N VAL A 151 -19.41 7.93 -39.71
CA VAL A 151 -18.49 8.91 -39.10
C VAL A 151 -17.34 8.24 -38.33
N PHE A 152 -17.42 6.91 -38.17
CA PHE A 152 -16.42 6.11 -37.48
C PHE A 152 -15.25 5.68 -38.37
N ALA A 153 -15.28 5.96 -39.68
CA ALA A 153 -14.19 5.59 -40.57
C ALA A 153 -12.85 6.22 -40.12
N GLY A 154 -11.90 5.40 -39.65
CA GLY A 154 -10.57 5.80 -39.21
C GLY A 154 -10.36 6.04 -37.71
N VAL A 155 -11.40 5.91 -36.87
CA VAL A 155 -11.18 5.86 -35.42
C VAL A 155 -10.69 4.48 -34.94
N SER A 156 -10.59 3.51 -35.83
CA SER A 156 -9.92 2.25 -35.55
C SER A 156 -8.49 2.47 -35.07
N GLY A 157 -8.09 1.69 -34.05
CA GLY A 157 -6.81 1.80 -33.37
C GLY A 157 -6.75 2.89 -32.29
N CYS A 158 -7.82 3.66 -32.05
CA CYS A 158 -7.84 4.65 -30.96
C CYS A 158 -7.91 4.01 -29.58
N PRO A 159 -7.35 4.66 -28.53
CA PRO A 159 -7.57 4.26 -27.16
C PRO A 159 -9.00 4.60 -26.72
N ILE A 160 -9.66 3.66 -26.05
CA ILE A 160 -10.91 3.89 -25.31
C ILE A 160 -10.56 4.33 -23.90
N LEU A 161 -10.98 5.53 -23.55
CA LEU A 161 -10.66 6.19 -22.29
C LEU A 161 -11.87 6.18 -21.37
N LEU A 162 -11.64 5.83 -20.10
CA LEU A 162 -12.63 5.93 -19.04
C LEU A 162 -12.14 6.92 -17.99
N ARG A 163 -13.07 7.75 -17.48
CA ARG A 163 -12.88 8.41 -16.18
C ARG A 163 -13.20 7.39 -15.13
N VAL A 164 -12.19 7.02 -14.34
CA VAL A 164 -12.40 5.94 -13.38
C VAL A 164 -13.17 6.41 -12.15
N ARG A 165 -13.16 7.72 -11.87
CA ARG A 165 -14.10 8.39 -10.97
C ARG A 165 -14.72 9.57 -11.71
N GLU A 166 -15.99 9.89 -11.46
CA GLU A 166 -16.60 11.12 -12.01
C GLU A 166 -15.86 12.38 -11.56
N SER A 167 -15.24 12.34 -10.37
CA SER A 167 -14.40 13.40 -9.82
C SER A 167 -12.93 13.33 -10.27
N ASP A 168 -12.51 12.26 -10.96
CA ASP A 168 -11.14 12.13 -11.42
C ASP A 168 -10.96 12.95 -12.70
N GLU A 169 -9.97 13.83 -12.67
CA GLU A 169 -9.56 14.59 -13.84
C GLU A 169 -8.80 13.71 -14.84
N SER A 170 -8.21 12.60 -14.39
CA SER A 170 -7.40 11.70 -15.20
C SER A 170 -8.24 10.67 -15.95
N LEU A 171 -7.79 10.38 -17.18
CA LEU A 171 -8.38 9.39 -18.07
C LEU A 171 -7.45 8.19 -18.16
N SER A 172 -8.02 7.00 -18.14
CA SER A 172 -7.27 5.75 -18.27
C SER A 172 -7.75 4.96 -19.48
N VAL A 173 -6.81 4.35 -20.21
CA VAL A 173 -7.11 3.47 -21.34
C VAL A 173 -7.59 2.12 -20.80
N VAL A 174 -8.70 1.64 -21.34
CA VAL A 174 -9.27 0.31 -21.01
C VAL A 174 -9.41 -0.62 -22.21
N GLY A 175 -9.22 -0.10 -23.42
CA GLY A 175 -9.30 -0.88 -24.64
C GLY A 175 -8.85 -0.11 -25.87
N VAL A 176 -8.83 -0.78 -27.01
CA VAL A 176 -8.46 -0.23 -28.31
C VAL A 176 -9.62 -0.42 -29.27
N MET A 177 -10.08 0.64 -29.91
CA MET A 177 -11.17 0.58 -30.89
C MET A 177 -10.78 -0.36 -32.04
N SER A 178 -11.52 -1.45 -32.22
CA SER A 178 -11.26 -2.46 -33.26
C SER A 178 -12.31 -2.36 -34.35
N GLN A 179 -13.56 -2.64 -34.02
CA GLN A 179 -14.64 -2.75 -35.01
C GLN A 179 -15.84 -1.89 -34.64
N HIS A 180 -16.51 -1.34 -35.64
CA HIS A 180 -17.87 -0.83 -35.51
C HIS A 180 -18.86 -1.80 -36.15
N GLY A 181 -20.07 -1.94 -35.60
CA GLY A 181 -21.14 -2.69 -36.25
C GLY A 181 -21.45 -2.16 -37.65
N HIS A 182 -22.33 -2.82 -38.40
CA HIS A 182 -22.82 -2.30 -39.69
C HIS A 182 -23.28 -0.83 -39.51
N SER A 183 -23.13 -0.02 -40.58
CA SER A 183 -23.03 1.44 -40.60
C SER A 183 -24.20 2.26 -40.00
N THR A 184 -25.19 1.62 -39.39
CA THR A 184 -26.37 2.25 -38.79
C THR A 184 -26.46 2.08 -37.27
N ASP A 185 -25.58 1.29 -36.65
CA ASP A 185 -25.73 0.95 -35.24
C ASP A 185 -24.86 1.84 -34.35
N SER A 186 -25.48 2.36 -33.28
CA SER A 186 -24.81 2.97 -32.12
C SER A 186 -23.88 2.02 -31.37
N ILE A 187 -23.58 0.82 -31.89
CA ILE A 187 -22.80 -0.21 -31.22
C ILE A 187 -21.40 -0.28 -31.84
N LEU A 188 -20.41 -0.08 -30.98
CA LEU A 188 -18.99 -0.19 -31.30
C LEU A 188 -18.39 -1.30 -30.45
N TYR A 189 -17.24 -1.82 -30.89
CA TYR A 189 -16.48 -2.81 -30.16
C TYR A 189 -15.03 -2.38 -30.04
N CYS A 190 -14.45 -2.72 -28.89
CA CYS A 190 -13.02 -2.51 -28.66
C CYS A 190 -12.39 -3.75 -28.04
N THR A 191 -11.11 -3.95 -28.31
CA THR A 191 -10.31 -5.01 -27.73
C THR A 191 -9.86 -4.58 -26.33
N PRO A 192 -10.16 -5.34 -25.26
CA PRO A 192 -9.79 -4.99 -23.88
C PRO A 192 -8.27 -4.89 -23.71
N ILE A 193 -7.80 -3.87 -23.01
CA ILE A 193 -6.35 -3.61 -22.90
C ILE A 193 -5.63 -4.66 -22.05
N ASP A 194 -6.32 -5.25 -21.08
CA ASP A 194 -5.85 -6.40 -20.28
C ASP A 194 -5.61 -7.63 -21.14
N ALA A 195 -6.45 -7.88 -22.16
CA ALA A 195 -6.21 -8.96 -23.11
C ALA A 195 -4.93 -8.69 -23.93
N VAL A 196 -4.71 -7.45 -24.36
CA VAL A 196 -3.51 -7.08 -25.12
C VAL A 196 -2.24 -7.26 -24.30
N THR A 197 -2.17 -6.71 -23.08
CA THR A 197 -0.96 -6.82 -22.26
C THR A 197 -0.71 -8.21 -21.71
N THR A 198 -1.75 -9.02 -21.54
CA THR A 198 -1.58 -10.42 -21.13
C THR A 198 -0.99 -11.25 -22.25
N THR A 199 -1.50 -11.08 -23.48
CA THR A 199 -1.03 -11.83 -24.66
C THR A 199 0.39 -11.42 -25.06
N TYR A 200 0.74 -10.15 -24.89
CA TYR A 200 2.01 -9.57 -25.37
C TYR A 200 2.89 -9.01 -24.24
N ALA A 201 2.88 -9.68 -23.07
CA ALA A 201 3.57 -9.22 -21.87
C ALA A 201 5.08 -8.97 -22.08
N GLU A 202 5.71 -9.70 -23.00
CA GLU A 202 7.12 -9.56 -23.38
C GLU A 202 7.46 -8.18 -23.95
N HIS A 203 6.48 -7.47 -24.51
CA HIS A 203 6.64 -6.12 -25.04
C HIS A 203 6.41 -5.03 -23.99
N PHE A 204 6.02 -5.40 -22.77
CA PHE A 204 5.70 -4.45 -21.69
C PHE A 204 6.45 -4.81 -20.38
N PRO A 205 7.79 -4.94 -20.41
CA PRO A 205 8.55 -5.32 -19.21
C PRO A 205 8.37 -4.29 -18.09
N GLY A 206 7.96 -4.78 -16.90
CA GLY A 206 7.75 -3.94 -15.72
C GLY A 206 6.46 -3.13 -15.74
N MET A 207 5.60 -3.29 -16.75
CA MET A 207 4.30 -2.66 -16.77
C MET A 207 3.29 -3.49 -15.97
N SER A 208 2.68 -2.90 -14.93
CA SER A 208 1.49 -3.48 -14.30
C SER A 208 0.25 -2.74 -14.79
N ILE A 209 -0.71 -3.48 -15.34
CA ILE A 209 -2.04 -2.93 -15.54
C ILE A 209 -2.72 -2.88 -14.18
N LYS A 210 -3.15 -1.68 -13.78
CA LYS A 210 -3.98 -1.53 -12.58
C LYS A 210 -5.31 -2.23 -12.84
N SER A 211 -5.77 -3.06 -11.91
CA SER A 211 -7.11 -3.62 -12.03
C SER A 211 -8.15 -2.48 -12.02
N TRP A 212 -9.24 -2.61 -12.77
CA TRP A 212 -10.39 -1.69 -12.67
C TRP A 212 -10.88 -1.59 -11.22
N ASP A 213 -10.87 -2.74 -10.53
CA ASP A 213 -11.21 -2.87 -9.12
C ASP A 213 -10.14 -2.32 -8.17
N GLY A 214 -8.95 -1.98 -8.67
CA GLY A 214 -7.88 -1.27 -7.96
C GLY A 214 -8.11 0.24 -7.90
N ILE A 215 -9.09 0.74 -8.65
CA ILE A 215 -9.60 2.11 -8.52
C ILE A 215 -10.92 2.14 -7.73
N ARG A 216 -11.65 1.01 -7.74
CA ARG A 216 -12.48 0.65 -6.58
C ARG A 216 -11.55 0.31 -5.41
N ARG A 217 -12.07 0.36 -4.20
CA ARG A 217 -11.31 -0.05 -3.01
C ARG A 217 -11.81 -1.43 -2.62
N PHE A 218 -11.78 -2.35 -3.59
CA PHE A 218 -12.36 -3.70 -3.49
C PHE A 218 -11.26 -4.76 -3.55
N PRO A 219 -10.70 -5.16 -2.40
CA PRO A 219 -9.70 -6.20 -2.35
C PRO A 219 -10.39 -7.56 -2.53
N THR A 220 -9.73 -8.40 -3.29
CA THR A 220 -10.14 -9.76 -3.58
C THR A 220 -9.04 -10.71 -3.14
N ILE A 221 -9.42 -11.77 -2.43
CA ILE A 221 -8.56 -12.87 -2.01
C ILE A 221 -9.26 -14.18 -2.38
N ILE A 222 -8.66 -14.92 -3.30
CA ILE A 222 -9.28 -16.12 -3.86
C ILE A 222 -8.39 -17.32 -3.67
N ASN A 223 -8.98 -18.46 -3.37
CA ASN A 223 -8.43 -19.80 -3.56
C ASN A 223 -9.23 -20.50 -4.67
N ASP A 224 -8.64 -20.63 -5.86
CA ASP A 224 -9.20 -21.36 -7.02
C ASP A 224 -8.26 -22.52 -7.36
N ASP A 225 -8.78 -23.75 -7.36
CA ASP A 225 -8.02 -24.95 -7.77
C ASP A 225 -6.62 -25.07 -7.12
N LYS A 226 -6.50 -24.65 -5.84
CA LYS A 226 -5.26 -24.60 -5.02
C LYS A 226 -4.26 -23.50 -5.38
N VAL A 227 -4.67 -22.50 -6.15
CA VAL A 227 -3.89 -21.28 -6.40
C VAL A 227 -4.54 -20.13 -5.64
N TYR A 228 -3.75 -19.43 -4.84
CA TYR A 228 -4.19 -18.24 -4.12
C TYR A 228 -3.98 -17.02 -4.99
N ARG A 229 -4.93 -16.07 -5.01
CA ARG A 229 -4.81 -14.84 -5.80
C ARG A 229 -5.23 -13.62 -5.02
N SER A 230 -4.59 -12.48 -5.31
CA SER A 230 -5.07 -11.18 -4.84
C SER A 230 -4.78 -10.05 -5.82
N ASN A 231 -5.72 -9.11 -5.92
CA ASN A 231 -5.54 -7.86 -6.65
C ASN A 231 -4.92 -6.74 -5.80
N LEU A 232 -4.54 -7.02 -4.55
CA LEU A 232 -3.99 -6.02 -3.64
C LEU A 232 -2.52 -5.70 -3.98
N ASP A 233 -2.26 -4.41 -4.18
CA ASP A 233 -0.94 -3.83 -4.39
C ASP A 233 -0.77 -2.60 -3.48
N THR A 234 0.41 -1.96 -3.52
CA THR A 234 0.71 -0.76 -2.72
C THR A 234 -0.25 0.39 -3.00
N THR A 235 -0.69 0.57 -4.25
CA THR A 235 -1.59 1.67 -4.64
C THR A 235 -3.00 1.45 -4.11
N LEU A 236 -3.52 0.22 -4.26
CA LEU A 236 -4.84 -0.14 -3.76
C LEU A 236 -4.87 -0.09 -2.23
N LEU A 237 -3.82 -0.56 -1.54
CA LEU A 237 -3.72 -0.46 -0.09
C LEU A 237 -3.73 1.00 0.39
N ASP A 238 -2.97 1.87 -0.26
CA ASP A 238 -2.96 3.31 0.06
C ASP A 238 -4.36 3.93 -0.10
N ASN A 239 -5.05 3.63 -1.20
CA ASN A 239 -6.42 4.08 -1.42
C ASN A 239 -7.39 3.55 -0.36
N ILE A 240 -7.24 2.29 0.04
CA ILE A 240 -8.07 1.63 1.07
C ILE A 240 -7.94 2.31 2.42
N TRP A 241 -6.70 2.64 2.81
CA TRP A 241 -6.41 3.21 4.12
C TRP A 241 -6.62 4.72 4.19
N LYS A 242 -6.61 5.42 3.04
CA LYS A 242 -7.01 6.83 2.98
C LYS A 242 -8.53 7.01 2.90
N ASP A 243 -9.19 6.24 2.04
CA ASP A 243 -10.56 6.54 1.67
C ASP A 243 -11.58 5.51 2.22
N GLY A 244 -11.17 4.29 2.58
CA GLY A 244 -12.04 3.18 2.99
C GLY A 244 -12.16 2.07 1.93
N PHE A 245 -12.77 0.92 2.21
CA PHE A 245 -13.15 -0.04 1.14
C PHE A 245 -14.49 0.31 0.48
N THR A 246 -14.65 -0.04 -0.80
CA THR A 246 -15.96 -0.13 -1.47
C THR A 246 -16.62 -1.49 -1.31
N GLY A 247 -15.86 -2.49 -0.86
CA GLY A 247 -16.29 -3.84 -0.53
C GLY A 247 -15.05 -4.73 -0.36
N PHE A 248 -15.25 -6.00 -0.01
CA PHE A 248 -14.16 -6.97 0.12
C PHE A 248 -14.68 -8.35 -0.23
N TRP A 249 -13.85 -9.19 -0.85
CA TRP A 249 -14.18 -10.57 -1.16
C TRP A 249 -13.04 -11.50 -0.75
N CYS A 250 -13.32 -12.51 0.07
CA CYS A 250 -12.35 -13.51 0.50
C CYS A 250 -12.99 -14.89 0.70
N ASN A 251 -12.75 -15.87 -0.19
CA ASN A 251 -13.24 -17.24 0.03
C ASN A 251 -12.30 -18.10 0.91
N VAL A 252 -11.20 -17.54 1.40
CA VAL A 252 -10.29 -18.21 2.33
C VAL A 252 -10.77 -18.00 3.76
N ARG A 253 -10.83 -19.09 4.54
CA ARG A 253 -11.25 -19.04 5.95
C ARG A 253 -10.08 -18.60 6.85
N THR A 254 -10.41 -18.07 8.02
CA THR A 254 -9.40 -17.61 9.00
C THR A 254 -8.52 -18.73 9.55
N ASP A 255 -8.99 -19.98 9.52
CA ASP A 255 -8.28 -21.17 10.00
C ASP A 255 -7.35 -21.82 8.95
N GLU A 256 -7.37 -21.34 7.70
CA GLU A 256 -6.51 -21.86 6.63
C GLU A 256 -5.08 -21.29 6.69
N SER A 257 -4.91 -20.05 7.16
CA SER A 257 -3.59 -19.42 7.35
C SER A 257 -3.65 -18.30 8.39
N GLN A 258 -2.77 -18.38 9.39
CA GLN A 258 -2.60 -17.32 10.39
C GLN A 258 -2.01 -16.05 9.76
N TRP A 259 -1.06 -16.19 8.84
CA TRP A 259 -0.41 -15.06 8.16
C TRP A 259 -1.42 -14.27 7.32
N LEU A 260 -2.25 -14.98 6.54
CA LEU A 260 -3.27 -14.34 5.71
C LEU A 260 -4.36 -13.68 6.54
N SER A 261 -4.88 -14.37 7.55
CA SER A 261 -5.93 -13.83 8.42
C SER A 261 -5.47 -12.58 9.18
N SER A 262 -4.25 -12.60 9.68
CA SER A 262 -3.56 -11.47 10.32
C SER A 262 -3.47 -10.26 9.39
N ALA A 263 -2.95 -10.45 8.17
CA ALA A 263 -2.82 -9.37 7.19
C ALA A 263 -4.17 -8.75 6.81
N VAL A 264 -5.18 -9.59 6.56
CA VAL A 264 -6.52 -9.13 6.19
C VAL A 264 -7.21 -8.40 7.33
N GLN A 265 -7.11 -8.91 8.57
CA GLN A 265 -7.66 -8.22 9.75
C GLN A 265 -7.05 -6.83 9.90
N ARG A 266 -5.73 -6.70 9.77
CA ARG A 266 -5.03 -5.41 9.77
C ARG A 266 -5.57 -4.46 8.71
N ILE A 267 -5.69 -4.93 7.46
CA ILE A 267 -6.22 -4.15 6.35
C ILE A 267 -7.65 -3.68 6.67
N VAL A 268 -8.51 -4.57 7.15
CA VAL A 268 -9.93 -4.31 7.46
C VAL A 268 -10.11 -3.32 8.60
N VAL A 269 -9.43 -3.56 9.72
CA VAL A 269 -9.56 -2.77 10.96
C VAL A 269 -9.18 -1.31 10.70
N HIS A 270 -8.04 -1.09 10.03
CA HIS A 270 -7.47 0.23 9.78
C HIS A 270 -8.07 1.01 8.60
N SER A 271 -8.95 0.39 7.82
CA SER A 271 -9.61 1.13 6.74
C SER A 271 -10.65 2.08 7.32
N PRO A 272 -10.63 3.38 6.95
CA PRO A 272 -11.60 4.33 7.46
C PRO A 272 -13.00 4.04 6.94
N PHE A 273 -14.01 4.55 7.65
CA PHE A 273 -15.39 4.47 7.18
C PHE A 273 -15.62 5.51 6.07
N MET A 274 -16.22 5.09 4.96
CA MET A 274 -16.74 6.06 3.99
C MET A 274 -17.92 6.80 4.61
N GLN A 275 -17.76 8.11 4.83
CA GLN A 275 -18.82 8.99 5.34
C GLN A 275 -20.10 8.99 4.47
N THR A 276 -20.06 8.42 3.25
CA THR A 276 -21.12 8.53 2.24
C THR A 276 -21.96 7.27 2.00
N ARG A 277 -21.62 6.11 2.57
CA ARG A 277 -22.45 4.89 2.40
C ARG A 277 -22.67 4.17 3.73
N PRO A 278 -23.93 4.00 4.18
CA PRO A 278 -24.22 3.15 5.32
C PRO A 278 -23.87 1.72 4.92
N THR A 279 -22.88 1.14 5.62
CA THR A 279 -22.40 -0.25 5.55
C THR A 279 -21.72 -0.69 4.25
N THR A 280 -20.39 -0.83 4.31
CA THR A 280 -19.63 -1.56 3.27
C THR A 280 -19.75 -3.06 3.54
N THR A 281 -20.15 -3.84 2.52
CA THR A 281 -20.26 -5.31 2.63
C THR A 281 -18.91 -5.99 2.42
N LEU A 282 -18.56 -6.92 3.30
CA LEU A 282 -17.39 -7.80 3.21
C LEU A 282 -17.87 -9.23 3.01
N HIS A 283 -17.73 -9.77 1.80
CA HIS A 283 -18.06 -11.15 1.47
C HIS A 283 -16.91 -12.05 1.86
N VAL A 284 -17.07 -12.86 2.90
CA VAL A 284 -15.98 -13.68 3.45
C VAL A 284 -16.44 -15.10 3.78
N ALA A 285 -15.57 -16.09 3.59
CA ALA A 285 -15.81 -17.46 4.04
C ALA A 285 -15.60 -17.57 5.55
N GLY A 286 -16.61 -18.02 6.29
CA GLY A 286 -16.60 -18.05 7.75
C GLY A 286 -16.80 -16.66 8.36
N LYS A 287 -17.84 -15.93 7.93
CA LYS A 287 -18.07 -14.52 8.31
C LYS A 287 -18.04 -14.21 9.81
N ARG A 288 -18.48 -15.14 10.65
CA ARG A 288 -18.43 -15.00 12.12
C ARG A 288 -17.00 -14.97 12.64
N SER A 289 -16.14 -15.85 12.13
CA SER A 289 -14.73 -15.92 12.52
C SER A 289 -13.98 -14.67 12.08
N TRP A 290 -14.21 -14.20 10.85
CA TRP A 290 -13.64 -12.94 10.36
C TRP A 290 -14.06 -11.73 11.20
N ARG A 291 -15.37 -11.59 11.47
CA ARG A 291 -15.87 -10.51 12.33
C ARG A 291 -15.26 -10.57 13.73
N SER A 292 -15.23 -11.75 14.34
CA SER A 292 -14.63 -11.97 15.66
C SER A 292 -13.14 -11.61 15.68
N GLY A 293 -12.37 -12.00 14.65
CA GLY A 293 -10.96 -11.67 14.54
C GLY A 293 -10.72 -10.17 14.41
N CYS A 294 -11.51 -9.47 13.60
CA CYS A 294 -11.41 -8.01 13.46
C CYS A 294 -11.78 -7.28 14.76
N ILE A 295 -12.80 -7.75 15.49
CA ILE A 295 -13.18 -7.20 16.80
C ILE A 295 -12.03 -7.38 17.80
N LYS A 296 -11.44 -8.58 17.85
CA LYS A 296 -10.31 -8.87 18.73
C LYS A 296 -9.10 -7.98 18.41
N CYS A 297 -8.76 -7.86 17.14
CA CYS A 297 -7.67 -6.98 16.69
C CYS A 297 -7.93 -5.50 17.07
N ALA A 298 -9.17 -5.02 16.85
CA ALA A 298 -9.57 -3.67 17.24
C ALA A 298 -9.49 -3.45 18.76
N GLU A 299 -9.91 -4.43 19.54
CA GLU A 299 -9.89 -4.39 21.00
C GLU A 299 -8.48 -4.33 21.57
N GLU A 300 -7.56 -5.14 21.02
CA GLU A 300 -6.21 -5.28 21.55
C GLU A 300 -5.31 -4.10 21.18
N TRP A 301 -5.43 -3.57 19.96
CA TRP A 301 -4.39 -2.72 19.39
C TRP A 301 -4.83 -1.32 18.96
N ILE A 302 -6.13 -1.08 18.77
CA ILE A 302 -6.61 0.20 18.24
C ILE A 302 -7.00 1.15 19.37
N PRO A 303 -6.59 2.43 19.34
CA PRO A 303 -7.03 3.43 20.29
C PRO A 303 -8.51 3.81 20.02
N LEU A 304 -9.44 3.09 20.66
CA LEU A 304 -10.88 3.27 20.48
C LEU A 304 -11.44 4.38 21.40
N THR A 305 -11.12 5.65 21.14
CA THR A 305 -11.65 6.77 21.94
C THR A 305 -13.18 6.85 21.81
N GLY A 306 -13.90 6.54 22.90
CA GLY A 306 -15.35 6.68 22.99
C GLY A 306 -16.17 5.64 22.19
N LYS A 307 -15.54 4.54 21.75
CA LYS A 307 -16.20 3.47 21.00
C LYS A 307 -15.88 2.11 21.60
N THR A 308 -16.81 1.16 21.51
CA THR A 308 -16.48 -0.25 21.77
C THR A 308 -15.90 -0.88 20.50
N PRO A 309 -15.09 -1.95 20.63
CA PRO A 309 -14.57 -2.69 19.48
C PRO A 309 -15.67 -3.14 18.50
N GLU A 310 -16.82 -3.57 19.01
CA GLU A 310 -17.98 -3.96 18.21
C GLU A 310 -18.52 -2.78 17.39
N SER A 311 -18.79 -1.65 18.06
CA SER A 311 -19.29 -0.44 17.38
C SER A 311 -18.30 0.12 16.35
N PHE A 312 -17.00 -0.11 16.55
CA PHE A 312 -15.97 0.25 15.58
C PHE A 312 -16.02 -0.63 14.32
N ILE A 313 -16.33 -1.92 14.46
CA ILE A 313 -16.44 -2.89 13.36
C ILE A 313 -17.84 -2.90 12.71
N GLU A 314 -18.88 -2.37 13.37
CA GLU A 314 -20.24 -2.22 12.83
C GLU A 314 -20.33 -1.37 11.55
N LYS A 315 -19.26 -0.63 11.23
CA LYS A 315 -19.08 0.04 9.94
C LYS A 315 -19.11 -0.93 8.73
N TYR A 316 -18.96 -2.23 8.97
CA TYR A 316 -19.00 -3.29 7.97
C TYR A 316 -20.12 -4.32 8.19
N VAL A 317 -20.70 -4.78 7.09
CA VAL A 317 -21.61 -5.92 7.05
C VAL A 317 -20.85 -7.12 6.52
N PHE A 318 -20.68 -8.14 7.36
CA PHE A 318 -20.01 -9.37 6.96
C PHE A 318 -21.04 -10.34 6.37
N GLU A 319 -20.83 -10.74 5.12
CA GLU A 319 -21.66 -11.70 4.39
C GLU A 319 -20.88 -12.96 4.09
N GLU A 320 -21.59 -14.08 3.96
CA GLU A 320 -20.95 -15.33 3.58
C GLU A 320 -20.73 -15.29 2.07
N VAL A 321 -19.57 -15.72 1.58
CA VAL A 321 -19.33 -15.82 0.14
C VAL A 321 -20.34 -16.80 -0.47
N ASP A 322 -21.05 -16.37 -1.52
CA ASP A 322 -21.83 -17.27 -2.36
C ASP A 322 -20.92 -17.93 -3.42
N SER A 323 -21.30 -19.13 -3.87
CA SER A 323 -20.53 -19.91 -4.83
C SER A 323 -20.69 -19.47 -6.29
N THR A 324 -21.36 -18.34 -6.57
CA THR A 324 -21.83 -18.02 -7.94
C THR A 324 -21.03 -16.94 -8.66
N THR A 325 -20.30 -16.10 -7.94
CA THR A 325 -19.48 -15.04 -8.56
C THR A 325 -18.15 -14.86 -7.85
N VAL A 326 -17.10 -15.51 -8.39
CA VAL A 326 -15.71 -15.31 -8.00
C VAL A 326 -15.15 -14.15 -8.83
N PRO A 327 -14.69 -13.04 -8.22
CA PRO A 327 -14.03 -11.97 -8.97
C PRO A 327 -12.79 -12.53 -9.70
N GLN A 328 -12.45 -12.02 -10.89
CA GLN A 328 -11.30 -12.54 -11.64
C GLN A 328 -10.10 -11.59 -11.59
N GLY A 329 -8.89 -12.13 -11.76
CA GLY A 329 -7.63 -11.39 -11.84
C GLY A 329 -6.79 -11.40 -10.55
N GLY A 330 -5.70 -10.62 -10.56
CA GLY A 330 -4.75 -10.52 -9.45
C GLY A 330 -3.48 -11.36 -9.61
N SER A 331 -2.49 -11.08 -8.78
CA SER A 331 -1.25 -11.86 -8.66
C SER A 331 -1.54 -13.22 -8.05
N SER A 332 -0.85 -14.26 -8.52
CA SER A 332 -1.00 -15.64 -8.05
C SER A 332 0.11 -16.05 -7.08
N PHE A 333 -0.25 -16.90 -6.11
CA PHE A 333 0.59 -17.41 -5.03
C PHE A 333 0.33 -18.90 -4.84
N ALA A 334 1.35 -19.68 -4.47
CA ALA A 334 1.22 -21.13 -4.36
C ALA A 334 0.51 -21.55 -3.07
N THR A 335 0.60 -20.74 -2.00
CA THR A 335 -0.01 -21.03 -0.70
C THR A 335 -0.67 -19.80 -0.08
N ALA A 336 -1.58 -20.03 0.88
CA ALA A 336 -2.19 -18.97 1.67
C ALA A 336 -1.14 -18.19 2.49
N ASP A 337 -0.11 -18.88 2.99
CA ASP A 337 0.97 -18.27 3.77
C ASP A 337 1.85 -17.35 2.91
N GLU A 338 2.18 -17.76 1.69
CA GLU A 338 2.90 -16.90 0.73
C GLU A 338 2.11 -15.61 0.44
N LEU A 339 0.80 -15.73 0.18
CA LEU A 339 -0.06 -14.57 0.01
C LEU A 339 -0.11 -13.72 1.28
N GLY A 340 -0.27 -14.34 2.46
CA GLY A 340 -0.29 -13.65 3.75
C GLY A 340 0.97 -12.84 4.00
N LEU A 341 2.15 -13.43 3.80
CA LEU A 341 3.44 -12.76 3.91
C LEU A 341 3.59 -11.60 2.91
N TYR A 342 3.13 -11.78 1.67
CA TYR A 342 3.09 -10.70 0.68
C TYR A 342 2.22 -9.53 1.14
N LEU A 343 1.01 -9.79 1.65
CA LEU A 343 0.12 -8.75 2.15
C LEU A 343 0.67 -8.04 3.39
N GLN A 344 1.31 -8.77 4.31
CA GLN A 344 1.99 -8.17 5.46
C GLN A 344 3.13 -7.26 5.02
N LYS A 345 3.93 -7.69 4.03
CA LYS A 345 4.98 -6.85 3.46
C LYS A 345 4.40 -5.55 2.90
N LEU A 346 3.31 -5.61 2.11
CA LEU A 346 2.65 -4.40 1.61
C LEU A 346 2.23 -3.46 2.74
N CYS A 347 1.66 -4.01 3.81
CA CYS A 347 1.23 -3.24 4.98
C CYS A 347 2.43 -2.60 5.71
N ASN A 348 3.51 -3.33 5.92
CA ASN A 348 4.73 -2.83 6.58
C ASN A 348 5.42 -1.75 5.73
N ASP A 349 5.52 -1.96 4.41
CA ASP A 349 6.12 -1.00 3.48
C ASP A 349 5.33 0.31 3.48
N TRP A 350 3.99 0.23 3.45
CA TRP A 350 3.15 1.42 3.57
C TRP A 350 3.36 2.13 4.91
N THR A 351 3.37 1.39 6.03
CA THR A 351 3.58 2.00 7.35
C THR A 351 4.93 2.67 7.45
N LEU A 352 6.01 2.03 6.98
CA LEU A 352 7.36 2.61 7.01
C LEU A 352 7.44 3.88 6.16
N LEU A 353 6.81 3.87 4.97
CA LEU A 353 6.72 5.05 4.11
C LEU A 353 6.02 6.21 4.82
N GLN A 354 4.84 5.96 5.40
CA GLN A 354 4.12 7.00 6.12
C GLN A 354 4.89 7.46 7.36
N LEU A 355 5.47 6.55 8.14
CA LEU A 355 6.30 6.89 9.30
C LEU A 355 7.47 7.81 8.93
N ARG A 356 8.13 7.56 7.79
CA ARG A 356 9.20 8.42 7.27
C ARG A 356 8.70 9.82 6.98
N ASP A 357 7.57 9.93 6.29
CA ASP A 357 6.99 11.22 5.91
C ASP A 357 6.53 11.99 7.17
N ARG A 358 5.87 11.30 8.12
CA ARG A 358 5.44 11.89 9.40
C ARG A 358 6.61 12.32 10.29
N LEU A 359 7.71 11.55 10.34
CA LEU A 359 8.90 11.96 11.10
C LEU A 359 9.63 13.14 10.47
N ALA A 360 9.58 13.30 9.15
CA ALA A 360 10.09 14.51 8.50
C ALA A 360 9.33 15.74 8.99
N GLU A 361 8.00 15.67 9.09
CA GLU A 361 7.18 16.74 9.68
C GLU A 361 7.52 16.99 11.15
N VAL A 362 7.72 15.93 11.95
CA VAL A 362 8.14 16.06 13.36
C VAL A 362 9.49 16.76 13.48
N PHE A 363 10.44 16.52 12.57
CA PHE A 363 11.72 17.22 12.61
C PHE A 363 11.63 18.71 12.26
N ASP A 364 10.55 19.13 11.59
CA ASP A 364 10.28 20.51 11.22
C ASP A 364 9.39 21.24 12.27
N ASP A 365 8.43 20.53 12.87
CA ASP A 365 7.50 21.03 13.91
C ASP A 365 7.26 19.99 15.03
N HIS A 366 8.30 19.73 15.84
CA HIS A 366 8.20 18.76 16.93
C HIS A 366 7.25 19.22 18.04
N ALA A 367 7.21 20.51 18.36
CA ALA A 367 6.42 21.04 19.47
C ALA A 367 4.91 20.92 19.19
N GLY A 368 4.47 21.20 17.96
CA GLY A 368 3.07 21.06 17.55
C GLY A 368 2.59 19.61 17.50
N LEU A 369 3.44 18.67 17.07
CA LEU A 369 3.05 17.27 16.87
C LEU A 369 3.23 16.38 18.11
N LEU A 370 4.26 16.62 18.93
CA LEU A 370 4.60 15.78 20.07
C LEU A 370 4.15 16.33 21.43
N ASN A 371 3.80 17.63 21.49
CA ASN A 371 3.55 18.37 22.73
C ASN A 371 4.77 18.50 23.66
N TYR A 372 5.99 18.40 23.13
CA TYR A 372 7.23 18.74 23.85
C TYR A 372 8.30 19.27 22.90
N GLU A 373 9.27 20.00 23.44
CA GLU A 373 10.37 20.59 22.67
C GLU A 373 11.56 19.63 22.55
N ILE A 374 12.25 19.67 21.41
CA ILE A 374 13.49 18.94 21.15
C ILE A 374 14.56 19.97 20.82
N ALA A 375 15.67 19.96 21.57
CA ALA A 375 16.76 20.87 21.31
C ALA A 375 17.36 20.69 19.90
N ALA A 376 17.78 21.80 19.29
CA ALA A 376 18.31 21.80 17.93
C ALA A 376 19.55 20.90 17.76
N ASP A 377 20.39 20.78 18.79
CA ASP A 377 21.59 19.93 18.79
C ASP A 377 21.29 18.43 18.93
N ILE A 378 20.05 18.04 19.24
CA ILE A 378 19.56 16.65 19.26
C ILE A 378 18.97 16.26 17.89
N LEU A 379 18.36 17.20 17.16
CA LEU A 379 17.69 16.94 15.88
C LEU A 379 18.62 16.33 14.82
N ASP A 380 19.85 16.81 14.69
CA ASP A 380 20.82 16.29 13.70
C ASP A 380 21.25 14.83 14.00
N PRO A 381 21.60 14.48 15.26
CA PRO A 381 21.73 13.10 15.68
C PRO A 381 20.50 12.24 15.40
N MET A 382 19.28 12.70 15.73
CA MET A 382 18.04 11.97 15.46
C MET A 382 17.86 11.67 13.97
N LYS A 383 18.03 12.68 13.10
CA LYS A 383 17.97 12.52 11.63
C LYS A 383 19.02 11.54 11.12
N THR A 384 20.18 11.45 11.77
CA THR A 384 21.24 10.52 11.40
C THR A 384 20.89 9.09 11.76
N VAL A 385 20.44 8.85 12.99
CA VAL A 385 19.97 7.52 13.44
C VAL A 385 18.76 7.08 12.60
N TRP A 386 17.80 7.97 12.35
CA TRP A 386 16.62 7.65 11.55
C TRP A 386 16.95 7.21 10.12
N ARG A 387 17.89 7.89 9.44
CA ARG A 387 18.34 7.48 8.09
C ARG A 387 18.96 6.08 8.08
N GLN A 388 19.71 5.74 9.12
CA GLN A 388 20.27 4.39 9.28
C GLN A 388 19.16 3.35 9.48
N TRP A 389 18.14 3.68 10.29
CA TRP A 389 17.00 2.81 10.54
C TRP A 389 16.19 2.56 9.27
N VAL A 390 15.82 3.62 8.54
CA VAL A 390 15.06 3.50 7.30
C VAL A 390 15.80 2.61 6.31
N THR A 391 17.12 2.81 6.14
CA THR A 391 17.93 1.98 5.24
C THR A 391 17.89 0.50 5.65
N ALA A 392 18.05 0.19 6.94
CA ALA A 392 18.01 -1.17 7.44
C ALA A 392 16.62 -1.80 7.28
N LEU A 393 15.56 -1.09 7.66
CA LEU A 393 14.17 -1.55 7.61
C LEU A 393 13.67 -1.75 6.17
N GLU A 394 14.05 -0.88 5.22
CA GLU A 394 13.71 -1.05 3.79
C GLU A 394 14.42 -2.26 3.17
N SER A 395 15.63 -2.58 3.66
CA SER A 395 16.45 -3.69 3.14
C SER A 395 16.03 -5.07 3.66
N ASP A 396 15.37 -5.15 4.81
CA ASP A 396 15.00 -6.40 5.49
C ASP A 396 13.52 -6.37 5.92
N PRO A 397 12.62 -7.04 5.15
CA PRO A 397 11.21 -7.13 5.49
C PRO A 397 10.89 -7.80 6.83
N THR A 398 11.74 -8.72 7.28
CA THR A 398 11.57 -9.41 8.57
C THR A 398 11.93 -8.47 9.71
N LEU A 399 13.03 -7.72 9.58
CA LEU A 399 13.40 -6.66 10.52
C LEU A 399 12.30 -5.59 10.60
N ASN A 400 11.75 -5.16 9.46
CA ASN A 400 10.67 -4.17 9.42
C ASN A 400 9.41 -4.68 10.14
N HIS A 401 8.98 -5.90 9.84
CA HIS A 401 7.84 -6.52 10.51
C HIS A 401 8.03 -6.60 12.04
N HIS A 402 9.20 -7.08 12.47
CA HIS A 402 9.54 -7.22 13.89
C HIS A 402 9.59 -5.87 14.61
N PHE A 403 10.26 -4.88 14.01
CA PHE A 403 10.36 -3.52 14.55
C PHE A 403 8.98 -2.89 14.73
N LEU A 404 8.14 -2.90 13.69
CA LEU A 404 6.81 -2.31 13.73
C LEU A 404 5.86 -3.05 14.69
N GLY A 405 5.87 -4.37 14.70
CA GLY A 405 5.05 -5.17 15.62
C GLY A 405 5.41 -4.86 17.09
N LEU A 406 6.70 -4.82 17.41
CA LEU A 406 7.15 -4.53 18.77
C LEU A 406 6.90 -3.09 19.22
N MET A 407 6.74 -2.12 18.32
CA MET A 407 6.26 -0.79 18.70
C MET A 407 4.87 -0.82 19.33
N LEU A 408 4.07 -1.85 19.04
CA LEU A 408 2.76 -2.08 19.64
C LEU A 408 2.75 -3.27 20.61
N SER A 409 3.90 -3.76 21.10
CA SER A 409 3.94 -4.90 22.04
C SER A 409 4.69 -4.56 23.31
N CYS A 410 4.25 -5.11 24.44
CA CYS A 410 4.95 -4.97 25.73
C CYS A 410 5.72 -6.24 26.13
N ASP A 411 5.43 -7.41 25.56
CA ASP A 411 6.07 -8.70 25.94
C ASP A 411 7.30 -9.03 25.07
N GLY A 412 7.81 -8.08 24.29
CA GLY A 412 9.13 -8.12 23.62
C GLY A 412 9.40 -9.25 22.62
N ALA A 413 8.48 -10.21 22.45
CA ALA A 413 8.58 -11.33 21.51
C ALA A 413 7.26 -12.12 21.35
N LYS A 414 6.58 -12.46 22.46
CA LYS A 414 5.50 -13.46 22.47
C LYS A 414 4.27 -13.04 21.66
N GLU A 415 4.00 -11.75 21.62
CA GLU A 415 2.85 -11.15 20.94
C GLU A 415 3.25 -10.38 19.68
N MET A 416 4.50 -10.48 19.19
CA MET A 416 4.99 -9.66 18.07
C MET A 416 4.14 -9.88 16.81
N SER A 417 3.86 -11.14 16.45
CA SER A 417 3.04 -11.46 15.28
C SER A 417 1.60 -10.94 15.40
N ASP A 418 1.04 -10.91 16.61
CA ASP A 418 -0.34 -10.45 16.83
C ASP A 418 -0.40 -8.92 16.88
N SER A 419 0.55 -8.27 17.54
CA SER A 419 0.67 -6.80 17.63
C SER A 419 0.96 -6.14 16.28
N ALA A 420 1.67 -6.82 15.37
CA ALA A 420 1.84 -6.37 14.00
C ALA A 420 0.51 -6.20 13.24
N ASN A 421 -0.57 -6.85 13.69
CA ASN A 421 -1.90 -6.68 13.12
C ASN A 421 -2.55 -5.34 13.47
N GLY A 422 -2.11 -4.73 14.56
CA GLY A 422 -2.55 -3.41 15.01
C GLY A 422 -1.81 -2.24 14.38
N VAL A 423 -0.81 -2.50 13.55
CA VAL A 423 0.02 -1.45 12.93
C VAL A 423 -0.70 -0.87 11.72
N GLY A 424 -0.99 0.42 11.70
CA GLY A 424 -1.65 1.03 10.53
C GLY A 424 -2.05 2.48 10.78
N PRO A 425 -2.84 3.09 9.89
CA PRO A 425 -3.29 4.47 9.99
C PRO A 425 -3.71 4.91 11.41
N ASP A 426 -4.62 4.18 12.05
CA ASP A 426 -5.17 4.56 13.36
C ASP A 426 -4.16 4.49 14.51
N THR A 427 -3.08 3.71 14.38
CA THR A 427 -2.03 3.59 15.41
C THR A 427 -0.76 4.35 15.06
N LEU A 428 -0.59 4.76 13.79
CA LEU A 428 0.60 5.44 13.32
C LEU A 428 0.82 6.74 14.09
N ASP A 429 -0.15 7.66 14.03
CA ASP A 429 -0.02 8.97 14.69
C ASP A 429 -0.23 8.90 16.20
N ALA A 430 -1.12 8.01 16.67
CA ALA A 430 -1.47 7.91 18.08
C ALA A 430 -0.41 7.19 18.94
N CYS A 431 0.33 6.25 18.33
CA CYS A 431 1.25 5.36 19.05
C CYS A 431 2.65 5.38 18.44
N ILE A 432 2.78 5.10 17.15
CA ILE A 432 4.09 4.77 16.55
C ILE A 432 4.96 6.02 16.34
N VAL A 433 4.44 7.09 15.76
CA VAL A 433 5.19 8.32 15.46
C VAL A 433 5.77 8.96 16.74
N PRO A 434 4.98 9.21 17.81
CA PRO A 434 5.53 9.76 19.05
C PRO A 434 6.59 8.87 19.68
N THR A 435 6.43 7.55 19.52
CA THR A 435 7.34 6.56 20.07
C THR A 435 8.67 6.53 19.37
N VAL A 436 8.66 6.50 18.03
CA VAL A 436 9.89 6.53 17.26
C VAL A 436 10.61 7.86 17.47
N ALA A 437 9.90 8.99 17.49
CA ALA A 437 10.50 10.30 17.77
C ALA A 437 11.19 10.37 19.14
N PHE A 438 10.48 9.97 20.21
CA PHE A 438 11.04 9.91 21.56
C PHE A 438 12.25 8.99 21.63
N THR A 439 12.16 7.83 20.99
CA THR A 439 13.24 6.83 20.98
C THR A 439 14.47 7.36 20.27
N LEU A 440 14.32 8.03 19.13
CA LEU A 440 15.42 8.68 18.43
C LEU A 440 16.09 9.76 19.30
N ALA A 441 15.29 10.58 20.00
CA ALA A 441 15.81 11.60 20.90
C ALA A 441 16.65 10.97 22.03
N VAL A 442 16.14 9.94 22.70
CA VAL A 442 16.87 9.21 23.74
C VAL A 442 18.12 8.51 23.17
N CYS A 443 18.00 7.85 22.02
CA CYS A 443 19.12 7.18 21.34
C CYS A 443 20.26 8.14 20.99
N ALA A 444 19.98 9.42 20.71
CA ALA A 444 21.02 10.43 20.49
C ALA A 444 21.94 10.62 21.72
N GLY A 445 21.39 10.43 22.93
CA GLY A 445 22.10 10.49 24.19
C GLY A 445 22.74 9.17 24.64
N LEU A 446 22.39 8.03 24.03
CA LEU A 446 22.84 6.69 24.40
C LEU A 446 24.03 6.20 23.55
N PRO A 447 24.75 5.14 23.99
CA PRO A 447 25.81 4.51 23.21
C PRO A 447 25.34 3.95 21.86
N VAL A 448 26.23 3.88 20.88
CA VAL A 448 25.92 3.39 19.52
C VAL A 448 25.35 1.96 19.50
N SER A 449 25.72 1.12 20.47
CA SER A 449 25.27 -0.28 20.58
C SER A 449 23.76 -0.44 20.72
N ILE A 450 23.03 0.57 21.20
CA ILE A 450 21.55 0.54 21.32
C ILE A 450 20.83 1.41 20.28
N GLN A 451 21.58 2.01 19.36
CA GLN A 451 21.03 2.93 18.36
C GLN A 451 20.57 2.24 17.07
N SER A 452 20.59 0.90 16.96
CA SER A 452 20.21 0.19 15.73
C SER A 452 18.91 -0.62 15.92
N PRO A 453 18.08 -0.80 14.88
CA PRO A 453 16.94 -1.71 14.96
C PRO A 453 17.43 -3.14 15.13
N LYS A 454 16.75 -3.91 15.99
CA LYS A 454 17.07 -5.32 16.25
C LYS A 454 15.99 -6.22 15.66
N GLY A 455 16.38 -7.24 14.89
CA GLY A 455 15.45 -8.18 14.25
C GLY A 455 15.18 -9.46 15.05
N GLN A 456 15.79 -9.62 16.22
CA GLN A 456 15.67 -10.78 17.07
C GLN A 456 15.18 -10.40 18.46
N ALA A 457 14.40 -11.28 19.07
CA ALA A 457 13.96 -11.12 20.45
C ALA A 457 15.13 -11.22 21.46
N PRO A 458 15.02 -10.61 22.65
CA PRO A 458 13.96 -9.69 23.07
C PRO A 458 14.22 -8.25 22.56
N GLY A 459 13.14 -7.54 22.24
CA GLY A 459 13.18 -6.10 21.93
C GLY A 459 13.34 -5.75 20.45
N ASN A 460 13.27 -4.45 20.16
CA ASN A 460 13.35 -3.88 18.81
C ASN A 460 14.57 -2.99 18.59
N LEU A 461 15.47 -2.86 19.57
CA LEU A 461 16.66 -2.02 19.51
C LEU A 461 17.91 -2.73 20.04
N GLY A 462 19.05 -2.28 19.52
CA GLY A 462 20.38 -2.67 19.93
C GLY A 462 20.82 -4.03 19.40
N ASP A 463 21.65 -4.71 20.18
CA ASP A 463 22.23 -6.00 19.83
C ASP A 463 21.97 -7.04 20.93
N ASP A 464 22.69 -8.16 20.89
CA ASP A 464 22.56 -9.22 21.90
C ASP A 464 23.26 -8.89 23.22
N ALA A 465 24.24 -7.98 23.21
CA ALA A 465 24.92 -7.53 24.42
C ALA A 465 24.11 -6.44 25.14
N MET A 466 23.42 -5.58 24.40
CA MET A 466 22.65 -4.46 24.93
C MET A 466 21.33 -4.29 24.16
N SER A 467 20.31 -5.00 24.62
CA SER A 467 18.97 -4.95 24.03
C SER A 467 18.13 -3.80 24.61
N GLY A 468 17.39 -3.14 23.71
CA GLY A 468 16.41 -2.12 24.03
C GLY A 468 15.02 -2.50 23.52
N HIS A 469 14.00 -2.01 24.22
CA HIS A 469 12.62 -2.13 23.80
C HIS A 469 11.93 -0.77 23.85
N SER A 470 11.42 -0.31 22.72
CA SER A 470 10.57 0.88 22.66
C SER A 470 9.13 0.47 22.35
N CYS A 471 8.19 1.00 23.13
CA CYS A 471 6.78 0.61 23.07
C CYS A 471 5.85 1.83 23.11
N GLY A 472 5.04 1.97 22.07
CA GLY A 472 4.03 3.02 21.93
C GLY A 472 2.64 2.67 22.42
N VAL A 473 2.47 1.52 23.07
CA VAL A 473 1.16 1.08 23.54
C VAL A 473 0.72 1.92 24.74
N GLN A 474 -0.43 2.58 24.62
CA GLN A 474 -1.03 3.34 25.73
C GLN A 474 -1.78 2.44 26.73
N THR A 475 -2.16 1.23 26.32
CA THR A 475 -2.95 0.27 27.11
C THR A 475 -2.48 -1.18 26.99
N ILE A 476 -2.23 -1.86 28.12
CA ILE A 476 -1.92 -3.31 28.18
C ILE A 476 -3.15 -4.06 28.71
N SER A 477 -3.65 -5.05 27.96
CA SER A 477 -4.79 -5.90 28.37
C SER A 477 -5.99 -5.09 28.90
N ARG A 478 -6.38 -4.04 28.15
CA ARG A 478 -7.44 -3.07 28.50
C ARG A 478 -7.16 -2.19 29.73
N LYS A 479 -5.95 -2.24 30.31
CA LYS A 479 -5.51 -1.34 31.40
C LYS A 479 -4.56 -0.30 30.85
N THR A 480 -4.62 0.92 31.36
CA THR A 480 -3.63 1.95 31.00
C THR A 480 -2.21 1.47 31.34
N LEU A 481 -1.24 1.78 30.48
CA LEU A 481 0.17 1.41 30.65
C LEU A 481 0.69 1.81 32.06
N LYS A 482 0.21 2.95 32.58
CA LYS A 482 0.46 3.45 33.94
C LYS A 482 0.23 2.40 35.05
N MET A 483 -0.74 1.49 34.87
CA MET A 483 -1.05 0.45 35.86
C MET A 483 -0.24 -0.84 35.68
N ALA A 484 0.10 -1.19 34.44
CA ALA A 484 0.74 -2.46 34.12
C ALA A 484 2.27 -2.40 34.21
N ALA A 485 2.87 -1.24 33.88
CA ALA A 485 4.32 -1.09 33.79
C ALA A 485 5.08 -1.36 35.11
N LYS A 486 4.46 -1.14 36.27
CA LYS A 486 5.11 -1.39 37.58
C LYS A 486 5.29 -2.87 37.91
N THR A 487 4.40 -3.71 37.39
CA THR A 487 4.38 -5.16 37.67
C THR A 487 4.87 -5.98 36.48
N HIS A 488 5.14 -5.33 35.35
CA HIS A 488 5.53 -5.98 34.11
C HIS A 488 7.00 -6.37 34.14
N ARG A 489 7.31 -7.60 33.71
CA ARG A 489 8.68 -8.13 33.65
C ARG A 489 9.25 -7.88 32.27
N TRP A 490 9.97 -6.78 32.14
CA TRP A 490 10.69 -6.44 30.93
C TRP A 490 11.87 -7.40 30.71
N ARG A 491 12.14 -7.75 29.44
CA ARG A 491 13.20 -8.70 29.04
C ARG A 491 14.42 -8.02 28.42
N THR A 492 14.40 -6.70 28.29
CA THR A 492 15.48 -5.91 27.70
C THR A 492 16.17 -5.05 28.74
N SER A 493 17.42 -4.64 28.47
CA SER A 493 18.19 -3.81 29.40
C SER A 493 17.61 -2.40 29.50
N PHE A 494 17.11 -1.87 28.38
CA PHE A 494 16.46 -0.56 28.32
C PHE A 494 15.03 -0.69 27.83
N VAL A 495 14.14 0.13 28.39
CA VAL A 495 12.74 0.20 28.00
C VAL A 495 12.33 1.66 27.85
N MET A 496 11.84 2.05 26.69
CA MET A 496 11.41 3.43 26.41
C MET A 496 9.89 3.49 26.30
N LEU A 497 9.26 4.30 27.16
CA LEU A 497 7.81 4.36 27.34
C LEU A 497 7.30 5.81 27.16
N PRO A 498 7.19 6.30 25.91
CA PRO A 498 6.85 7.68 25.55
C PRO A 498 5.45 8.13 25.96
N HIS A 499 4.54 7.21 26.23
CA HIS A 499 3.18 7.53 26.71
C HIS A 499 3.03 7.35 28.23
N LEU A 500 4.13 7.08 28.92
CA LEU A 500 4.15 6.86 30.36
C LEU A 500 4.60 8.13 31.08
N ASP A 501 3.65 9.02 31.33
CA ASP A 501 3.86 10.19 32.18
C ASP A 501 3.75 9.79 33.67
N LEU A 502 4.83 9.18 34.17
CA LEU A 502 5.08 8.87 35.57
C LEU A 502 6.54 9.21 35.88
N ALA A 503 6.78 9.86 37.02
CA ALA A 503 8.13 10.16 37.50
C ALA A 503 8.97 8.88 37.57
N TRP A 504 10.20 8.95 37.04
CA TRP A 504 11.13 7.82 36.98
C TRP A 504 11.30 7.12 38.33
N GLU A 505 11.36 7.88 39.44
CA GLU A 505 11.43 7.44 40.85
C GLU A 505 10.40 6.35 41.19
N THR A 506 9.26 6.38 40.53
CA THR A 506 8.16 5.42 40.72
C THR A 506 8.58 3.99 40.37
N PHE A 507 9.58 3.82 39.50
CA PHE A 507 10.11 2.51 39.10
C PHE A 507 11.26 2.04 39.99
N HIS A 508 11.84 2.94 40.80
CA HIS A 508 12.95 2.64 41.72
C HIS A 508 12.54 1.79 42.91
N GLY A 509 11.30 1.94 43.38
CA GLY A 509 10.84 1.29 44.61
C GLY A 509 10.29 -0.13 44.46
N THR A 510 9.95 -0.56 43.24
CA THR A 510 9.14 -1.78 43.00
C THR A 510 9.85 -2.91 42.26
N GLN A 511 11.06 -2.73 41.73
CA GLN A 511 11.83 -3.84 41.12
C GLN A 511 12.58 -4.71 42.14
N SER A 512 12.23 -4.62 43.43
CA SER A 512 12.77 -5.48 44.49
C SER A 512 12.02 -6.82 44.58
N THR A 513 12.18 -7.72 43.61
CA THR A 513 11.81 -9.14 43.83
C THR A 513 12.83 -10.13 43.26
N LEU A 514 13.79 -10.49 44.12
CA LEU A 514 14.25 -11.85 44.45
C LEU A 514 14.31 -12.88 43.32
N ASN A 515 15.42 -12.91 42.59
CA ASN A 515 15.98 -14.18 42.12
C ASN A 515 16.98 -14.68 43.17
N LYS A 516 16.59 -15.67 43.98
CA LYS A 516 17.37 -16.26 45.08
C LYS A 516 18.66 -17.02 44.66
N ASN A 517 19.05 -16.95 43.39
CA ASN A 517 20.16 -17.73 42.83
C ASN A 517 21.23 -16.84 42.17
N VAL A 518 21.58 -15.73 42.83
CA VAL A 518 22.65 -14.82 42.38
C VAL A 518 24.05 -15.48 42.41
N GLY A 519 24.19 -16.65 43.05
CA GLY A 519 25.48 -17.33 43.25
C GLY A 519 26.20 -17.84 41.98
N GLN A 520 25.51 -18.03 40.84
CA GLN A 520 26.15 -18.52 39.60
C GLN A 520 25.65 -17.88 38.29
N VAL A 521 24.52 -17.16 38.32
CA VAL A 521 23.87 -16.58 37.13
C VAL A 521 24.57 -15.32 36.61
N ALA A 522 25.38 -14.63 37.43
CA ALA A 522 26.08 -13.41 37.05
C ALA A 522 27.16 -13.57 35.95
N LYS A 523 27.33 -14.77 35.37
CA LYS A 523 28.26 -15.06 34.27
C LYS A 523 27.60 -15.52 32.96
N SER A 524 26.27 -15.61 32.92
CA SER A 524 25.55 -15.98 31.70
C SER A 524 24.70 -14.80 31.22
N LEU A 525 25.14 -14.15 30.15
CA LEU A 525 24.37 -13.14 29.40
C LEU A 525 23.14 -13.75 28.67
N ASN A 526 22.85 -15.03 28.88
CA ASN A 526 21.68 -15.73 28.33
C ASN A 526 20.49 -15.78 29.31
N GLU A 527 20.54 -15.11 30.46
CA GLU A 527 19.43 -15.02 31.42
C GLU A 527 18.86 -13.60 31.50
N GLU A 528 17.56 -13.48 31.84
CA GLU A 528 16.81 -12.21 31.90
C GLU A 528 17.57 -11.12 32.66
N PRO A 529 17.61 -9.86 32.16
CA PRO A 529 18.36 -8.79 32.82
C PRO A 529 17.84 -8.59 34.25
N ALA A 530 18.77 -8.50 35.21
CA ALA A 530 18.45 -8.43 36.64
C ALA A 530 17.62 -7.18 37.02
N ALA A 531 17.68 -6.11 36.22
CA ALA A 531 16.80 -4.95 36.27
C ALA A 531 16.81 -4.23 34.90
N SER A 532 15.65 -3.73 34.46
CA SER A 532 15.55 -2.94 33.24
C SER A 532 15.53 -1.45 33.57
N ILE A 533 16.33 -0.65 32.85
CA ILE A 533 16.25 0.82 32.90
C ILE A 533 15.00 1.25 32.13
N VAL A 534 13.96 1.65 32.87
CA VAL A 534 12.75 2.21 32.29
C VAL A 534 12.93 3.71 32.10
N LEU A 535 12.71 4.19 30.89
CA LEU A 535 12.79 5.60 30.49
C LEU A 535 11.38 6.09 30.11
N PRO A 536 10.60 6.56 31.11
CA PRO A 536 9.29 7.18 30.87
C PRO A 536 9.45 8.57 30.24
N SER A 537 8.39 9.09 29.62
CA SER A 537 8.29 10.50 29.20
C SER A 537 7.98 11.43 30.37
N ASP A 538 8.78 11.32 31.44
CA ASP A 538 8.62 12.17 32.61
C ASP A 538 9.17 13.59 32.38
N VAL A 539 8.77 14.51 33.27
CA VAL A 539 9.10 15.94 33.16
C VAL A 539 10.62 16.15 33.09
N GLU A 540 11.41 15.41 33.85
CA GLU A 540 12.86 15.53 33.85
C GLU A 540 13.49 15.13 32.52
N LEU A 541 13.09 13.98 31.96
CA LEU A 541 13.64 13.52 30.68
C LEU A 541 13.22 14.42 29.54
N LEU A 542 11.95 14.84 29.50
CA LEU A 542 11.48 15.79 28.49
C LEU A 542 12.18 17.16 28.62
N THR A 543 12.45 17.62 29.84
CA THR A 543 13.22 18.85 30.07
C THR A 543 14.65 18.71 29.56
N ALA A 544 15.30 17.58 29.83
CA ALA A 544 16.66 17.33 29.34
C ALA A 544 16.72 17.24 27.80
N ILE A 545 15.69 16.66 27.15
CA ILE A 545 15.55 16.66 25.69
C ILE A 545 15.35 18.09 25.16
N ALA A 546 14.58 18.93 25.84
CA ALA A 546 14.36 20.32 25.44
C ALA A 546 15.61 21.20 25.61
N ASN A 547 16.43 20.93 26.64
CA ASN A 547 17.59 21.76 26.98
C ASN A 547 18.85 21.44 26.17
N GLY A 548 19.02 20.21 25.70
CA GLY A 548 20.13 19.85 24.80
C GLY A 548 20.80 18.53 25.07
N LEU A 549 21.64 18.12 24.12
CA LEU A 549 22.27 16.79 24.12
C LEU A 549 23.15 16.55 25.36
N ALA A 550 23.81 17.60 25.87
CA ALA A 550 24.68 17.50 27.04
C ALA A 550 23.91 17.22 28.33
N GLU A 551 22.74 17.85 28.51
CA GLU A 551 21.87 17.61 29.66
C GLU A 551 21.21 16.24 29.57
N LEU A 552 20.70 15.87 28.39
CA LEU A 552 20.17 14.53 28.15
C LEU A 552 21.18 13.43 28.49
N ARG A 553 22.44 13.55 28.02
CA ARG A 553 23.50 12.59 28.35
C ARG A 553 23.82 12.53 29.83
N THR A 554 23.74 13.67 30.52
CA THR A 554 23.99 13.73 31.97
C THR A 554 22.88 13.01 32.72
N LEU A 555 21.62 13.33 32.44
CA LEU A 555 20.49 12.65 33.06
C LEU A 555 20.51 11.14 32.79
N LEU A 556 20.75 10.71 31.55
CA LEU A 556 20.80 9.29 31.20
C LEU A 556 21.93 8.56 31.95
N ARG A 557 23.12 9.17 32.07
CA ARG A 557 24.24 8.61 32.83
C ARG A 557 23.89 8.50 34.31
N ASP A 558 23.38 9.56 34.91
CA ASP A 558 23.04 9.58 36.34
C ASP A 558 21.96 8.52 36.67
N ARG A 559 20.96 8.37 35.79
CA ARG A 559 19.94 7.31 35.89
C ARG A 559 20.54 5.90 35.79
N CYS A 560 21.51 5.69 34.89
CA CYS A 560 22.21 4.41 34.77
C CYS A 560 23.08 4.10 36.01
N GLU A 561 23.88 5.07 36.46
CA GLU A 561 24.77 4.92 37.62
C GLU A 561 24.00 4.61 38.90
N LEU A 562 22.86 5.29 39.12
CA LEU A 562 22.01 5.01 40.28
C LEU A 562 21.46 3.57 40.23
N LEU A 563 21.00 3.10 39.08
CA LEU A 563 20.47 1.72 38.97
C LEU A 563 21.58 0.69 39.21
N VAL A 564 22.77 0.89 38.64
CA VAL A 564 23.93 0.00 38.84
C VAL A 564 24.30 -0.06 40.32
N SER A 565 24.42 1.10 40.99
CA SER A 565 24.73 1.18 42.42
C SER A 565 23.70 0.43 43.28
N GLN A 566 22.41 0.58 42.98
CA GLN A 566 21.33 -0.13 43.69
C GLN A 566 21.39 -1.63 43.48
N GLN A 567 21.74 -2.07 42.27
CA GLN A 567 21.91 -3.48 41.98
C GLN A 567 23.11 -4.08 42.73
N GLU A 568 24.22 -3.35 42.82
CA GLU A 568 25.39 -3.75 43.60
C GLU A 568 25.06 -3.86 45.10
N GLU A 569 24.39 -2.85 45.68
CA GLU A 569 23.91 -2.88 47.08
C GLU A 569 22.98 -4.07 47.35
N TYR A 570 22.06 -4.35 46.43
CA TYR A 570 21.16 -5.50 46.55
C TYR A 570 21.90 -6.83 46.52
N VAL A 571 22.84 -6.98 45.59
CA VAL A 571 23.66 -8.20 45.43
C VAL A 571 24.51 -8.43 46.69
N ASP A 572 25.07 -7.37 47.26
CA ASP A 572 25.88 -7.47 48.48
C ASP A 572 25.01 -7.73 49.72
N GLY A 573 23.84 -7.10 49.83
CA GLY A 573 22.85 -7.40 50.87
C GLY A 573 22.36 -8.85 50.83
N ALA A 574 22.13 -9.41 49.63
CA ALA A 574 21.72 -10.79 49.46
C ALA A 574 22.80 -11.79 49.91
N LYS A 575 24.08 -11.53 49.62
CA LYS A 575 25.20 -12.36 50.09
C LYS A 575 25.29 -12.46 51.62
N HIS A 576 24.79 -11.45 52.34
CA HIS A 576 24.80 -11.41 53.81
C HIS A 576 23.61 -12.11 54.48
N VAL A 577 22.56 -12.48 53.73
CA VAL A 577 21.39 -13.21 54.27
C VAL A 577 21.61 -14.73 54.23
N ASP A 578 22.48 -15.21 53.35
CA ASP A 578 22.81 -16.63 53.17
C ASP A 578 24.08 -17.09 53.90
N ALA A 579 24.71 -16.20 54.69
CA ALA A 579 25.88 -16.47 55.55
C ALA A 579 25.48 -16.43 57.03
#